data_AF-A0A3D3TRW2-F1
#
_entry.id   AF-A0A3D3TRW2-F1
#
_cell.length_a   1.000
_cell.length_b   1.000
_cell.length_c   1.000
_cell.angle_alpha   90.00
_cell.angle_beta   90.00
_cell.angle_gamma   90.00
#
_symmetry.space_group_name_H-M   'P 1'
#
loop_
_entity.id
_entity.type
_entity.pdbx_description
1 polymer ?
#
loop_
_entity_poly.entity_id
_entity_poly.type
_entity_poly.pdbx_seq_one_letter_code
_entity_poly.pdbx_strand_id
1 'polypeptide(L)'
;STIGSQIFTSLGLELVESIKKHRESYKYKNSLIEIDINDKSFCPFPYLEIESTDEEEIKEIVALLGYTMEDTTSKTIFEILNGEGSVKGV
;
A
#
# COMPACT_ATOMS: atom_id res chain seq x y z
N SER A 1 -9.92 -11.74 -12.65
CA SER A 1 -10.03 -13.07 -13.30
C SER A 1 -10.84 -13.98 -12.39
N THR A 2 -12.01 -14.46 -12.84
CA THR A 2 -12.91 -15.33 -12.07
C THR A 2 -12.27 -16.68 -11.71
N ILE A 3 -11.27 -17.11 -12.48
CA ILE A 3 -10.53 -18.36 -12.26
C ILE A 3 -9.63 -18.25 -11.02
N GLY A 4 -9.03 -17.08 -10.78
CA GLY A 4 -8.13 -16.88 -9.64
C GLY A 4 -8.84 -16.99 -8.29
N SER A 5 -10.03 -16.39 -8.17
CA SER A 5 -10.80 -16.44 -6.92
C SER A 5 -11.27 -17.86 -6.56
N GLN A 6 -11.55 -18.70 -7.55
CA GLN A 6 -11.99 -20.07 -7.33
C GLN A 6 -10.92 -20.96 -6.68
N ILE A 7 -9.64 -20.71 -6.99
CA ILE A 7 -8.52 -21.43 -6.36
C ILE A 7 -8.54 -21.19 -4.85
N PHE A 8 -8.68 -19.93 -4.43
CA PHE A 8 -8.74 -19.57 -3.01
C PHE A 8 -9.94 -20.20 -2.31
N THR A 9 -11.12 -20.17 -2.93
CA THR A 9 -12.31 -20.82 -2.36
C THR A 9 -12.16 -22.35 -2.26
N SER A 10 -11.53 -23.00 -3.24
CA SER A 10 -11.24 -24.44 -3.18
C SER A 10 -10.24 -24.81 -2.08
N LEU A 11 -9.37 -23.87 -1.69
CA LEU A 11 -8.46 -24.00 -0.55
C LEU A 11 -9.14 -23.68 0.80
N GLY A 12 -10.42 -23.32 0.81
CA GLY A 12 -11.17 -22.98 2.02
C GLY A 12 -11.03 -21.52 2.47
N LEU A 13 -10.48 -20.63 1.63
CA LEU A 13 -10.39 -19.21 1.94
C LEU A 13 -11.68 -18.47 1.57
N GLU A 14 -12.04 -17.50 2.41
CA GLU A 14 -13.21 -16.65 2.23
C GLU A 14 -12.80 -15.19 1.96
N LEU A 15 -13.58 -14.50 1.14
CA LEU A 15 -13.38 -13.07 0.90
C LEU A 15 -13.85 -12.28 2.12
N VAL A 16 -12.91 -11.74 2.89
CA VAL A 16 -13.22 -10.90 4.06
C VAL A 16 -13.54 -9.47 3.66
N GLU A 17 -12.78 -8.91 2.71
CA GLU A 17 -12.91 -7.51 2.29
C GLU A 17 -12.45 -7.32 0.84
N SER A 18 -13.05 -6.36 0.14
CA SER A 18 -12.62 -5.94 -1.19
C SER A 18 -12.60 -4.42 -1.28
N ILE A 19 -11.39 -3.85 -1.37
CA ILE A 19 -11.18 -2.41 -1.45
C ILE A 19 -10.84 -2.04 -2.89
N LYS A 20 -11.54 -1.03 -3.40
CA LYS A 20 -11.23 -0.41 -4.69
C LYS A 20 -10.33 0.79 -4.45
N LYS A 21 -9.29 0.91 -5.29
CA LYS A 21 -8.41 2.07 -5.31
C LYS A 21 -8.05 2.48 -6.73
N HIS A 22 -7.80 3.76 -6.90
CA HIS A 22 -7.09 4.31 -8.03
C HIS A 22 -5.62 4.47 -7.64
N ARG A 23 -4.72 3.98 -8.51
CA ARG A 23 -3.28 4.01 -8.28
C ARG A 23 -2.60 4.62 -9.49
N GLU A 24 -1.72 5.57 -9.23
CA GLU A 24 -0.84 6.15 -10.23
C GLU A 24 0.60 5.78 -9.90
N SER A 25 1.25 5.02 -10.78
CA SER A 25 2.58 4.46 -10.54
C SER A 25 3.63 5.13 -11.43
N TYR A 26 4.75 5.51 -10.83
CA TYR A 26 5.91 6.12 -11.44
C TYR A 26 7.15 5.30 -11.14
N LYS A 27 8.11 5.29 -12.08
CA LYS A 27 9.42 4.70 -11.85
C LYS A 27 10.48 5.80 -11.83
N TYR A 28 11.25 5.84 -10.74
CA TYR A 28 12.43 6.70 -10.62
C TYR A 28 13.63 5.85 -10.26
N LYS A 29 14.63 5.80 -11.14
CA LYS A 29 15.77 4.86 -11.03
C LYS A 29 15.27 3.42 -10.86
N ASN A 30 15.63 2.76 -9.74
CA ASN A 30 15.23 1.41 -9.41
C ASN A 30 14.06 1.37 -8.42
N SER A 31 13.52 2.54 -8.06
CA SER A 31 12.43 2.70 -7.12
C SER A 31 11.08 2.86 -7.82
N LEU A 32 10.04 2.35 -7.17
CA LEU A 32 8.63 2.50 -7.55
C LEU A 32 7.98 3.53 -6.62
N ILE A 33 7.24 4.47 -7.20
CA ILE A 33 6.56 5.53 -6.47
C ILE A 33 5.08 5.45 -6.86
N GLU A 34 4.20 5.24 -5.89
CA GLU A 34 2.77 5.03 -6.15
C GLU A 34 1.90 5.99 -5.35
N ILE A 35 1.02 6.70 -6.03
CA ILE A 35 0.00 7.55 -5.41
C ILE A 35 -1.29 6.75 -5.34
N ASP A 36 -1.73 6.44 -4.12
CA ASP A 36 -2.92 5.64 -3.87
C ASP A 36 -4.09 6.50 -3.39
N ILE A 37 -5.22 6.38 -4.09
CA ILE A 37 -6.49 7.02 -3.75
C ILE A 37 -7.55 5.92 -3.61
N ASN A 38 -7.90 5.62 -2.36
CA ASN A 38 -8.87 4.58 -2.04
C ASN A 38 -10.28 5.17 -1.93
N ASP A 39 -11.30 4.31 -1.82
CA ASP A 39 -12.62 4.76 -1.39
C ASP A 39 -12.50 5.46 -0.02
N LYS A 40 -13.14 6.63 0.14
CA LYS A 40 -13.05 7.44 1.36
C LYS A 40 -13.60 6.74 2.59
N SER A 41 -14.46 5.74 2.42
CA SER A 41 -14.95 4.88 3.50
C SER A 41 -13.86 3.94 4.05
N PHE A 42 -12.86 3.60 3.24
CA PHE A 42 -11.69 2.83 3.67
C PHE A 42 -10.56 3.76 4.15
N CYS A 43 -10.06 4.64 3.28
CA CYS A 43 -9.02 5.60 3.62
C CYS A 43 -9.43 7.01 3.17
N PRO A 44 -9.60 7.97 4.10
CA PRO A 44 -10.14 9.29 3.77
C PRO A 44 -9.14 10.23 3.10
N PHE A 45 -7.87 9.84 3.00
CA PHE A 45 -6.79 10.63 2.43
C PHE A 45 -5.98 9.83 1.40
N PRO A 46 -5.44 10.50 0.36
CA PRO A 46 -4.45 9.88 -0.51
C PRO A 46 -3.12 9.71 0.24
N TYR A 47 -2.32 8.75 -0.18
CA TYR A 47 -0.99 8.52 0.38
C TYR A 47 -0.02 8.07 -0.72
N LEU A 48 1.28 8.18 -0.42
CA LEU A 48 2.36 7.80 -1.31
C LEU A 48 3.08 6.56 -0.76
N GLU A 49 3.30 5.57 -1.62
CA GLU A 49 4.19 4.44 -1.36
C GLU A 49 5.47 4.62 -2.17
N ILE A 50 6.64 4.46 -1.52
CA ILE A 50 7.95 4.44 -2.17
C ILE A 50 8.57 3.08 -1.86
N GLU A 51 8.77 2.27 -2.90
CA GLU A 51 9.39 0.95 -2.79
C GLU A 51 10.75 0.95 -3.48
N SER A 52 11.79 0.59 -2.73
CA SER A 52 13.14 0.42 -3.25
C SER A 52 13.88 -0.67 -2.48
N THR A 53 14.87 -1.27 -3.13
CA THR A 53 15.84 -2.14 -2.47
C THR A 53 17.02 -1.39 -1.86
N ASP A 54 17.10 -0.06 -2.09
CA ASP A 54 18.15 0.82 -1.60
C ASP A 54 17.55 1.95 -0.76
N GLU A 55 17.90 2.00 0.53
CA GLU A 55 17.41 3.02 1.46
C GLU A 55 17.87 4.44 1.09
N GLU A 56 19.03 4.57 0.44
CA GLU A 56 19.53 5.89 0.02
C GLU A 56 18.71 6.43 -1.15
N GLU A 57 18.21 5.58 -2.05
CA GLU A 57 17.25 6.01 -3.08
C GLU A 57 15.93 6.49 -2.44
N ILE A 58 15.47 5.84 -1.36
CA ILE A 58 14.26 6.28 -0.63
C ILE A 58 14.48 7.67 -0.03
N LYS A 59 15.60 7.89 0.69
CA LYS A 59 15.94 9.20 1.29
C LYS A 59 16.01 10.30 0.25
N GLU A 60 16.61 10.01 -0.90
CA GLU A 60 16.68 10.95 -2.03
C GLU A 60 15.29 11.31 -2.55
N ILE A 61 14.43 10.32 -2.81
CA ILE A 61 13.07 10.53 -3.34
C ILE A 61 12.23 11.33 -2.34
N VAL A 62 12.29 10.97 -1.05
CA VAL A 62 11.59 11.67 0.03
C VAL A 62 11.99 13.16 0.05
N ALA A 63 13.30 13.45 -0.03
CA ALA A 63 13.80 14.82 -0.08
C ALA A 63 13.36 15.56 -1.36
N LEU A 64 13.38 14.90 -2.53
CA LEU A 64 12.94 15.48 -3.81
C LEU A 64 11.46 15.88 -3.79
N LEU A 65 10.64 15.13 -3.06
CA LEU A 65 9.21 15.40 -2.89
C LEU A 65 8.91 16.46 -1.82
N GLY A 66 9.93 16.96 -1.13
CA GLY A 66 9.80 17.99 -0.10
C GLY A 66 9.40 17.46 1.27
N TYR A 67 9.56 16.15 1.50
CA TYR A 67 9.33 15.50 2.79
C TYR A 67 10.65 15.16 3.48
N THR A 68 10.55 14.71 4.73
CA THR A 68 11.65 14.17 5.51
C THR A 68 11.39 12.71 5.86
N MET A 69 12.42 11.97 6.26
CA MET A 69 12.24 10.58 6.70
C MET A 69 11.34 10.47 7.95
N GLU A 70 11.22 11.53 8.74
CA GLU A 70 10.31 11.59 9.90
C GLU A 70 8.84 11.62 9.48
N ASP A 71 8.54 12.06 8.25
CA ASP A 71 7.19 12.05 7.66
C ASP A 71 6.80 10.67 7.09
N THR A 72 7.71 9.70 7.16
CA THR A 72 7.51 8.36 6.57
C THR A 72 7.18 7.31 7.63
N THR A 73 6.64 6.18 7.18
CA THR A 73 6.37 5.01 8.02
C THR A 73 6.53 3.75 7.20
N SER A 74 7.02 2.69 7.84
CA SER A 74 7.04 1.33 7.25
C SER A 74 5.74 0.56 7.47
N LYS A 75 4.79 1.15 8.21
CA LYS A 75 3.47 0.56 8.45
C LYS A 75 2.64 0.57 7.17
N THR A 76 1.95 -0.52 6.91
CA THR A 76 0.92 -0.62 5.86
C THR A 76 -0.26 0.29 6.17
N ILE A 77 -1.05 0.64 5.16
CA ILE A 77 -2.25 1.46 5.36
C ILE A 77 -3.26 0.82 6.33
N PHE A 78 -3.35 -0.52 6.36
CA PHE A 78 -4.18 -1.24 7.31
C PHE A 78 -3.71 -1.05 8.75
N GLU A 79 -2.41 -1.11 9.00
CA GLU A 79 -1.83 -0.88 10.34
C GLU A 79 -1.99 0.58 10.79
N ILE A 80 -1.90 1.53 9.86
CA ILE A 80 -2.13 2.96 10.12
C ILE A 80 -3.59 3.21 10.51
N LEU A 81 -4.55 2.61 9.81
CA LEU A 81 -5.98 2.86 10.01
C LEU A 81 -6.57 2.08 11.20
N ASN A 82 -6.14 0.82 11.40
CA ASN A 82 -6.73 -0.06 12.41
C ASN A 82 -5.92 -0.18 13.70
N GLY A 83 -4.70 0.37 13.75
CA GLY A 83 -3.74 0.07 14.81
C GLY A 83 -3.23 -1.38 14.73
N GLU A 84 -2.14 -1.68 15.43
CA GLU A 84 -1.55 -3.03 15.46
C GLU A 84 -2.57 -4.03 16.05
N GLY A 85 -3.16 -4.91 15.22
CA GLY A 85 -3.91 -6.07 15.75
C GLY A 85 -5.19 -6.53 15.05
N SER A 86 -5.41 -6.30 13.75
CA SER A 86 -6.54 -6.97 13.06
C SER A 86 -6.22 -7.40 11.64
N VAL A 87 -5.24 -8.29 11.51
CA VAL A 87 -5.16 -9.16 10.32
C VAL A 87 -6.22 -10.25 10.52
N LYS A 88 -7.45 -10.02 10.07
CA LYS A 88 -8.47 -11.07 9.99
C LYS A 88 -8.15 -11.93 8.77
N GLY A 89 -7.24 -12.86 8.97
CA GLY A 89 -6.80 -13.84 7.97
C GLY A 89 -6.04 -14.96 8.64
N VAL A 90 -6.77 -15.82 9.36
CA VAL A 90 -6.38 -17.20 9.65
C VAL A 90 -7.40 -18.09 8.98
#